data_AF-A0A1Y2VRP9-F1
#
_entry.id   AF-A0A1Y2VRP9-F1
#
_cell.length_a   1.000
_cell.length_b   1.000
_cell.length_c   1.000
_cell.angle_alpha   90.00
_cell.angle_beta   90.00
_cell.angle_gamma   90.00
#
_symmetry.space_group_name_H-M   'P 1'
#
loop_
_entity.id
_entity.type
_entity.pdbx_description
1 polymer ?
#
loop_
_entity_poly.entity_id
_entity_poly.type
_entity_poly.pdbx_seq_one_letter_code
_entity_poly.pdbx_strand_id
1 'polypeptide(L)'
;MELRVISKFLASKPTGWFVIHLCVSYAYLGLPPGHLMASPELKQQTYRITNLPITCTKQQIKNVFPASEKKLIEGVSLAPNHLDDDHPSQTATITFASKPASLENLNFTTGGRLEDLVEVADHRFATVRIDSNFYGWTPLFADVNVSDDNLVDIVAVTGLAGKAFASWQCDDGSMWLRDHLPIDIPGIRVSIFGYSSELSRSNSRAVLNDFTDDFLPDSSYSHWS
;
A
#
# COMPACT_ATOMS: atom_id res chain seq x y z
N MET A 1 -19.79 6.45 -7.76
CA MET A 1 -20.17 7.88 -7.70
C MET A 1 -19.46 8.63 -6.56
N GLU A 2 -19.13 7.97 -5.44
CA GLU A 2 -18.51 8.63 -4.28
C GLU A 2 -17.03 9.04 -4.44
N LEU A 3 -16.20 8.23 -5.11
CA LEU A 3 -14.75 8.52 -5.24
C LEU A 3 -14.44 9.81 -6.03
N ARG A 4 -15.28 10.16 -7.02
CA ARG A 4 -15.15 11.43 -7.77
C ARG A 4 -15.55 12.66 -6.95
N VAL A 5 -16.41 12.50 -5.93
CA VAL A 5 -16.78 13.57 -5.00
C VAL A 5 -15.64 13.84 -4.04
N ILE A 6 -14.98 12.78 -3.56
CA ILE A 6 -13.77 12.86 -2.73
C ILE A 6 -12.65 13.57 -3.48
N SER A 7 -12.36 13.16 -4.72
CA SER A 7 -11.33 13.78 -5.57
C SER A 7 -11.53 15.31 -5.70
N LYS A 8 -12.77 15.74 -6.00
CA LYS A 8 -13.12 17.18 -6.05
C LYS A 8 -13.01 17.88 -4.69
N PHE A 9 -13.32 17.20 -3.60
CA PHE A 9 -13.15 17.75 -2.25
C PHE A 9 -11.67 17.97 -1.92
N LEU A 10 -10.81 16.99 -2.24
CA LEU A 10 -9.37 17.06 -2.00
C LEU A 10 -8.69 18.14 -2.86
N ALA A 11 -9.05 18.25 -4.13
CA ALA A 11 -8.52 19.28 -5.03
C ALA A 11 -8.87 20.72 -4.61
N SER A 12 -9.83 20.92 -3.68
CA SER A 12 -10.28 22.23 -3.22
C SER A 12 -9.52 22.77 -1.99
N LYS A 13 -8.57 22.03 -1.43
CA LYS A 13 -7.87 22.39 -0.17
C LYS A 13 -6.46 22.94 -0.43
N PRO A 14 -6.00 23.94 0.36
CA PRO A 14 -4.65 24.49 0.25
C PRO A 14 -3.58 23.48 0.69
N THR A 15 -2.34 23.64 0.21
CA THR A 15 -1.18 22.76 0.43
C THR A 15 -0.84 22.58 1.93
N GLY A 16 -0.68 21.33 2.36
CA GLY A 16 -0.35 20.91 3.73
C GLY A 16 -0.43 19.39 3.87
N TRP A 17 0.12 18.84 4.97
CA TRP A 17 0.02 17.41 5.28
C TRP A 17 -1.43 17.06 5.64
N PHE A 18 -2.09 16.23 4.83
CA PHE A 18 -3.45 15.75 5.12
C PHE A 18 -3.44 14.26 5.43
N VAL A 19 -3.70 13.91 6.69
CA VAL A 19 -4.15 12.54 7.02
C VAL A 19 -5.62 12.47 6.66
N ILE A 20 -5.91 11.89 5.50
CA ILE A 20 -7.29 11.75 5.03
C ILE A 20 -7.75 10.35 5.46
N HIS A 21 -8.50 10.29 6.55
CA HIS A 21 -9.32 9.12 6.87
C HIS A 21 -10.45 9.01 5.84
N LEU A 22 -10.16 8.38 4.71
CA LEU A 22 -11.19 7.91 3.80
C LEU A 22 -11.69 6.57 4.34
N CYS A 23 -12.79 6.61 5.08
CA CYS A 23 -13.59 5.42 5.29
C CYS A 23 -14.41 5.19 4.02
N VAL A 24 -14.00 4.25 3.16
CA VAL A 24 -14.97 3.61 2.26
C VAL A 24 -15.77 2.67 3.15
N SER A 25 -16.77 3.22 3.86
CA SER A 25 -17.83 2.39 4.39
C SER A 25 -18.52 1.79 3.16
N TYR A 26 -18.42 0.48 2.96
CA TYR A 26 -19.41 -0.21 2.15
C TYR A 26 -20.76 0.17 2.76
N ALA A 27 -21.52 1.00 2.07
CA ALA A 27 -22.85 1.38 2.48
C ALA A 27 -23.70 0.11 2.41
N TYR A 28 -23.79 -0.62 3.54
CA TYR A 28 -24.78 -1.66 3.78
C TYR A 28 -26.16 -1.02 3.94
N LEU A 29 -26.61 -0.31 2.90
CA LEU A 29 -27.96 0.23 2.84
C LEU A 29 -28.90 -0.91 2.46
N GLY A 30 -29.43 -1.59 3.49
CA GLY A 30 -30.73 -2.25 3.40
C GLY A 30 -30.79 -3.78 3.42
N LEU A 31 -29.71 -4.51 3.75
CA LEU A 31 -29.79 -5.97 3.91
C LEU A 31 -30.04 -6.38 5.37
N PRO A 32 -30.94 -7.35 5.63
CA PRO A 32 -31.29 -7.75 6.99
C PRO A 32 -30.07 -8.30 7.76
N PRO A 33 -30.02 -8.07 9.09
CA PRO A 33 -28.91 -8.52 9.92
C PRO A 33 -28.86 -10.06 9.93
N GLY A 34 -27.79 -10.62 9.37
CA GLY A 34 -27.59 -12.07 9.29
C GLY A 34 -26.85 -12.56 8.05
N HIS A 35 -26.68 -11.70 7.03
CA HIS A 35 -25.93 -12.04 5.82
C HIS A 35 -24.55 -11.38 5.84
N LEU A 36 -23.59 -12.01 6.52
CA LEU A 36 -22.18 -11.72 6.32
C LEU A 36 -21.81 -12.26 4.93
N MET A 37 -22.11 -11.50 3.87
CA MET A 37 -21.58 -11.84 2.56
C MET A 37 -20.07 -11.67 2.63
N ALA A 38 -19.34 -12.74 2.30
CA ALA A 38 -17.91 -12.66 2.08
C ALA A 38 -17.64 -11.48 1.13
N SER A 39 -16.66 -10.63 1.48
CA SER A 39 -16.11 -9.66 0.53
C SER A 39 -15.89 -10.39 -0.79
N PRO A 40 -16.27 -9.81 -1.95
CA PRO A 40 -16.03 -10.43 -3.23
C PRO A 40 -14.59 -10.94 -3.28
N GLU A 41 -14.40 -12.22 -3.54
CA GLU A 41 -13.06 -12.73 -3.78
C GLU A 41 -12.56 -12.02 -5.04
N LEU A 42 -11.64 -11.08 -4.82
CA LEU A 42 -10.95 -10.42 -5.92
C LEU A 42 -10.23 -11.52 -6.69
N LYS A 43 -10.53 -11.64 -7.98
CA LYS A 43 -9.95 -12.67 -8.85
C LYS A 43 -8.44 -12.52 -8.97
N GLN A 44 -7.95 -11.30 -8.82
CA GLN A 44 -6.55 -10.95 -8.90
C GLN A 44 -5.94 -10.83 -7.52
N GLN A 45 -4.63 -11.10 -7.45
CA GLN A 45 -3.90 -11.10 -6.19
C GLN A 45 -2.71 -10.15 -6.29
N THR A 46 -2.75 -9.11 -5.45
CA THR A 46 -1.69 -8.10 -5.39
C THR A 46 -0.82 -8.32 -4.17
N TYR A 47 0.50 -8.23 -4.36
CA TYR A 47 1.51 -8.33 -3.31
C TYR A 47 2.31 -7.04 -3.23
N ARG A 48 2.78 -6.73 -2.02
CA ARG A 48 3.72 -5.65 -1.75
C ARG A 48 5.13 -6.22 -1.74
N ILE A 49 6.07 -5.55 -2.41
CA ILE A 49 7.49 -5.86 -2.33
C ILE A 49 8.22 -4.64 -1.79
N THR A 50 8.85 -4.75 -0.63
CA THR A 50 9.52 -3.63 0.07
C THR A 50 11.03 -3.79 0.09
N ASN A 51 11.74 -2.71 0.45
CA ASN A 51 13.20 -2.63 0.50
C ASN A 51 13.88 -2.88 -0.86
N LEU A 52 13.19 -2.56 -1.96
CA LEU A 52 13.81 -2.64 -3.27
C LEU A 52 14.87 -1.54 -3.40
N PRO A 53 16.03 -1.82 -4.03
CA PRO A 53 16.98 -0.79 -4.39
C PRO A 53 16.28 0.31 -5.19
N ILE A 54 16.57 1.59 -4.91
CA ILE A 54 15.93 2.73 -5.61
C ILE A 54 16.13 2.70 -7.14
N THR A 55 17.17 2.01 -7.61
CA THR A 55 17.47 1.83 -9.04
C THR A 55 16.73 0.66 -9.70
N CYS A 56 15.97 -0.13 -8.93
CA CYS A 56 15.24 -1.28 -9.44
C CYS A 56 14.14 -0.85 -10.42
N THR A 57 14.01 -1.59 -11.51
CA THR A 57 13.01 -1.34 -12.56
C THR A 57 11.86 -2.34 -12.48
N LYS A 58 10.70 -1.97 -13.03
CA LYS A 58 9.54 -2.87 -13.17
C LYS A 58 9.94 -4.18 -13.89
N GLN A 59 10.84 -4.11 -14.87
CA GLN A 59 11.29 -5.30 -15.60
C GLN A 59 12.16 -6.21 -14.74
N GLN A 60 13.03 -5.66 -13.88
CA GLN A 60 13.83 -6.45 -12.95
C GLN A 60 12.92 -7.18 -11.94
N ILE A 61 11.89 -6.52 -11.41
CA ILE A 61 10.90 -7.15 -10.52
C ILE A 61 10.19 -8.30 -11.23
N LYS A 62 9.69 -8.07 -12.46
CA LYS A 62 9.10 -9.16 -13.26
C LYS A 62 10.08 -10.31 -13.47
N ASN A 63 11.37 -10.00 -13.61
CA ASN A 63 12.36 -10.99 -13.94
C ASN A 63 12.73 -11.94 -12.80
N VAL A 64 12.44 -11.56 -11.56
CA VAL A 64 12.63 -12.37 -10.36
C VAL A 64 11.71 -13.60 -10.34
N PHE A 65 10.51 -13.52 -10.92
CA PHE A 65 9.58 -14.64 -10.95
C PHE A 65 9.90 -15.63 -12.08
N PRO A 66 9.63 -16.94 -11.95
CA PRO A 66 9.79 -17.93 -13.02
C PRO A 66 8.99 -17.57 -14.28
N ALA A 67 9.45 -18.00 -15.47
CA ALA A 67 8.79 -17.70 -16.74
C ALA A 67 7.31 -18.11 -16.81
N SER A 68 6.95 -19.21 -16.14
CA SER A 68 5.57 -19.68 -15.98
C SER A 68 4.67 -18.73 -15.20
N GLU A 69 5.24 -17.91 -14.31
CA GLU A 69 4.51 -16.95 -13.47
C GLU A 69 4.59 -15.53 -14.03
N LYS A 70 5.66 -15.19 -14.76
CA LYS A 70 5.77 -13.88 -15.46
C LYS A 70 4.57 -13.58 -16.34
N LYS A 71 4.02 -14.61 -17.01
CA LYS A 71 2.82 -14.48 -17.86
C LYS A 71 1.53 -14.16 -17.10
N LEU A 72 1.52 -14.41 -15.78
CA LEU A 72 0.39 -14.12 -14.91
C LEU A 72 0.44 -12.68 -14.37
N ILE A 73 1.56 -11.97 -14.53
CA ILE A 73 1.73 -10.60 -14.03
C ILE A 73 0.91 -9.65 -14.89
N GLU A 74 -0.13 -9.07 -14.31
CA GLU A 74 -0.99 -8.08 -14.97
C GLU A 74 -0.47 -6.65 -14.76
N GLY A 75 0.18 -6.38 -13.62
CA GLY A 75 0.63 -5.04 -13.28
C GLY A 75 1.82 -5.01 -12.34
N VAL A 76 2.68 -4.01 -12.52
CA VAL A 76 3.76 -3.67 -11.57
C VAL A 76 3.80 -2.15 -11.40
N SER A 77 3.75 -1.69 -10.15
CA SER A 77 4.03 -0.30 -9.78
C SER A 77 5.37 -0.18 -9.07
N LEU A 78 5.89 1.04 -9.01
CA LEU A 78 7.04 1.42 -8.23
C LEU A 78 6.74 2.76 -7.58
N ALA A 79 7.06 2.91 -6.31
CA ALA A 79 6.98 4.16 -5.58
C ALA A 79 8.16 4.28 -4.63
N PRO A 80 8.93 5.38 -4.68
CA PRO A 80 10.02 5.61 -3.75
C PRO A 80 9.53 5.65 -2.29
N ASN A 81 10.38 5.18 -1.38
CA ASN A 81 10.18 5.39 0.04
C ASN A 81 10.79 6.75 0.41
N HIS A 82 9.95 7.65 0.93
CA HIS A 82 10.33 9.01 1.33
C HIS A 82 10.48 9.17 2.84
N LEU A 83 10.39 8.07 3.60
CA LEU A 83 10.56 8.10 5.05
C LEU A 83 12.01 7.88 5.50
N ASP A 84 12.90 7.50 4.58
CA ASP A 84 14.29 7.14 4.88
C ASP A 84 15.22 7.68 3.77
N ASP A 85 15.70 8.91 3.98
CA ASP A 85 16.60 9.60 3.06
C ASP A 85 18.03 9.06 3.11
N ASP A 86 18.43 8.48 4.24
CA ASP A 86 19.77 7.90 4.45
C ASP A 86 19.92 6.57 3.69
N HIS A 87 18.82 5.82 3.54
CA HIS A 87 18.79 4.53 2.86
C HIS A 87 17.70 4.50 1.78
N PRO A 88 17.93 5.16 0.63
CA PRO A 88 16.94 5.30 -0.43
C PRO A 88 16.51 3.93 -0.96
N SER A 89 15.21 3.68 -0.85
CA SER A 89 14.58 2.45 -1.27
C SER A 89 13.26 2.74 -1.98
N GLN A 90 12.65 1.71 -2.55
CA GLN A 90 11.31 1.83 -3.13
C GLN A 90 10.47 0.60 -2.80
N THR A 91 9.17 0.77 -2.94
CA THR A 91 8.18 -0.29 -2.82
C THR A 91 7.55 -0.54 -4.17
N ALA A 92 7.33 -1.83 -4.48
CA ALA A 92 6.52 -2.24 -5.60
C ALA A 92 5.21 -2.81 -5.13
N THR A 93 4.19 -2.67 -5.97
CA THR A 93 3.04 -3.56 -5.94
C THR A 93 3.02 -4.39 -7.21
N ILE A 94 2.79 -5.69 -7.07
CA ILE A 94 2.73 -6.63 -8.19
C ILE A 94 1.41 -7.37 -8.16
N THR A 95 0.65 -7.26 -9.25
CA THR A 95 -0.66 -7.89 -9.40
C THR A 95 -0.55 -9.08 -10.35
N PHE A 96 -1.04 -10.23 -9.90
CA PHE A 96 -1.15 -11.43 -10.69
C PHE A 96 -2.61 -11.77 -10.97
N ALA A 97 -2.88 -12.28 -12.18
CA ALA A 97 -4.18 -12.80 -12.60
C ALA A 97 -4.68 -13.96 -11.73
N SER A 98 -3.75 -14.68 -11.11
CA SER A 98 -4.01 -15.75 -10.15
C SER A 98 -2.81 -15.92 -9.21
N LYS A 99 -3.01 -16.54 -8.05
CA LYS A 99 -1.93 -16.82 -7.09
C LYS A 99 -0.75 -17.56 -7.77
N PRO A 100 0.49 -17.02 -7.74
CA PRO A 100 1.65 -17.73 -8.26
C PRO A 100 2.08 -18.87 -7.32
N ALA A 101 2.65 -19.94 -7.88
CA ALA A 101 3.05 -21.13 -7.12
C ALA A 101 4.23 -20.85 -6.17
N SER A 102 5.16 -19.99 -6.58
CA SER A 102 6.28 -19.51 -5.74
C SER A 102 5.83 -18.85 -4.44
N LEU A 103 4.61 -18.29 -4.41
CA LEU A 103 4.03 -17.62 -3.24
C LEU A 103 2.94 -18.47 -2.55
N GLU A 104 2.84 -19.76 -2.87
CA GLU A 104 1.84 -20.65 -2.28
C GLU A 104 1.94 -20.67 -0.75
N ASN A 105 3.17 -20.78 -0.25
CA ASN A 105 3.51 -20.88 1.17
C ASN A 105 3.83 -19.52 1.83
N LEU A 106 3.60 -18.40 1.13
CA LEU A 106 3.83 -17.08 1.71
C LEU A 106 2.93 -16.87 2.94
N ASN A 107 3.53 -16.60 4.10
CA ASN A 107 2.78 -16.34 5.32
C ASN A 107 1.99 -15.03 5.18
N PHE A 108 0.67 -15.08 5.40
CA PHE A 108 -0.18 -13.90 5.27
C PHE A 108 0.20 -12.79 6.25
N THR A 109 0.54 -13.11 7.51
CA THR A 109 0.78 -12.13 8.59
C THR A 109 2.19 -11.54 8.56
N THR A 110 3.20 -12.36 8.30
CA THR A 110 4.61 -11.91 8.37
C THR A 110 5.25 -11.66 7.01
N GLY A 111 4.61 -12.11 5.92
CA GLY A 111 5.25 -12.18 4.61
C GLY A 111 6.48 -13.09 4.65
N GLY A 112 7.46 -12.78 3.81
CA GLY A 112 8.74 -13.51 3.70
C GLY A 112 9.83 -12.67 3.06
N ARG A 113 11.06 -13.19 3.06
CA ARG A 113 12.14 -12.63 2.23
C ARG A 113 11.94 -13.14 0.80
N LEU A 114 12.20 -12.30 -0.19
CA LEU A 114 11.96 -12.66 -1.58
C LEU A 114 12.88 -13.81 -2.03
N GLU A 115 14.14 -13.80 -1.58
CA GLU A 115 15.13 -14.84 -1.90
C GLU A 115 14.77 -16.24 -1.38
N ASP A 116 13.90 -16.34 -0.37
CA ASP A 116 13.45 -17.63 0.18
C ASP A 116 12.35 -18.27 -0.69
N LEU A 117 11.74 -17.50 -1.59
CA LEU A 117 10.53 -17.89 -2.33
C LEU A 117 10.78 -18.04 -3.84
N VAL A 118 11.78 -17.33 -4.36
CA VAL A 118 12.14 -17.29 -5.77
C VAL A 118 13.66 -17.19 -5.90
N GLU A 119 14.20 -17.75 -6.98
CA GLU A 119 15.64 -17.71 -7.23
C GLU A 119 16.06 -16.30 -7.66
N VAL A 120 16.76 -15.59 -6.77
CA VAL A 120 17.28 -14.24 -7.04
C VAL A 120 18.81 -14.26 -7.02
N ALA A 121 19.42 -14.17 -8.20
CA ALA A 121 20.89 -14.14 -8.32
C ALA A 121 21.50 -12.80 -7.89
N ASP A 122 20.71 -11.73 -7.86
CA ASP A 122 21.16 -10.39 -7.53
C ASP A 122 21.15 -10.14 -6.02
N HIS A 123 22.34 -10.13 -5.41
CA HIS A 123 22.54 -9.91 -3.97
C HIS A 123 21.91 -8.61 -3.43
N ARG A 124 21.61 -7.63 -4.29
CA ARG A 124 20.90 -6.41 -3.89
C ARG A 124 19.46 -6.68 -3.42
N PHE A 125 18.94 -7.87 -3.67
CA PHE A 125 17.63 -8.32 -3.20
C PHE A 125 17.68 -9.04 -1.83
N ALA A 126 18.84 -9.12 -1.19
CA ALA A 126 18.98 -9.85 0.08
C ALA A 126 18.06 -9.32 1.20
N THR A 127 17.76 -8.02 1.20
CA THR A 127 16.87 -7.39 2.20
C THR A 127 15.44 -7.21 1.71
N VAL A 128 15.15 -7.62 0.47
CA VAL A 128 13.84 -7.43 -0.16
C VAL A 128 12.82 -8.38 0.46
N ARG A 129 11.68 -7.82 0.84
CA ARG A 129 10.57 -8.56 1.45
C ARG A 129 9.36 -8.56 0.54
N ILE A 130 8.51 -9.56 0.70
CA ILE A 130 7.22 -9.66 0.03
C ILE A 130 6.12 -10.05 1.01
N ASP A 131 4.96 -9.42 0.89
CA ASP A 131 3.77 -9.71 1.70
C ASP A 131 2.47 -9.45 0.93
N SER A 132 1.34 -9.90 1.49
CA SER A 132 0.00 -9.71 0.92
C SER A 132 -0.98 -8.97 1.85
N ASN A 133 -0.53 -8.61 3.06
CA ASN A 133 -1.37 -7.95 4.06
C ASN A 133 -1.25 -6.42 4.02
N PHE A 134 -0.15 -5.89 3.47
CA PHE A 134 0.16 -4.47 3.40
C PHE A 134 0.19 -3.77 4.77
N TYR A 135 0.63 -4.47 5.83
CA TYR A 135 0.79 -3.90 7.16
C TYR A 135 1.97 -2.93 7.24
N GLY A 136 1.80 -1.83 7.95
CA GLY A 136 2.73 -0.71 8.00
C GLY A 136 2.62 0.20 6.77
N TRP A 137 3.62 1.08 6.65
CA TRP A 137 3.71 2.05 5.56
C TRP A 137 3.88 1.38 4.20
N THR A 138 3.14 1.88 3.20
CA THR A 138 3.27 1.46 1.81
C THR A 138 3.14 2.69 0.91
N PRO A 139 4.24 3.17 0.30
CA PRO A 139 4.14 4.16 -0.75
C PRO A 139 3.55 3.51 -2.01
N LEU A 140 2.63 4.21 -2.64
CA LEU A 140 1.89 3.73 -3.82
C LEU A 140 2.22 4.55 -5.06
N PHE A 141 2.44 5.85 -4.89
CA PHE A 141 2.73 6.79 -5.96
C PHE A 141 3.50 8.00 -5.43
N ALA A 142 4.37 8.58 -6.25
CA ALA A 142 4.97 9.88 -6.02
C ALA A 142 5.13 10.62 -7.36
N ASP A 143 4.70 11.87 -7.42
CA ASP A 143 4.93 12.72 -8.59
C ASP A 143 6.38 13.22 -8.60
N VAL A 144 7.26 12.47 -9.25
CA VAL A 144 8.71 12.75 -9.32
C VAL A 144 9.06 14.02 -10.11
N ASN A 145 8.09 14.66 -10.76
CA ASN A 145 8.32 15.90 -11.53
C ASN A 145 8.08 17.17 -10.71
N VAL A 146 7.63 17.02 -9.46
CA VAL A 146 7.35 18.13 -8.55
C VAL A 146 8.36 18.08 -7.42
N SER A 147 8.94 19.24 -7.07
CA SER A 147 9.85 19.35 -5.93
C SER A 147 9.13 18.97 -4.64
N ASP A 148 9.84 18.36 -3.68
CA ASP A 148 9.24 17.92 -2.41
C ASP A 148 8.50 19.06 -1.67
N ASP A 149 8.99 20.30 -1.74
CA ASP A 149 8.36 21.49 -1.14
C ASP A 149 6.95 21.80 -1.68
N ASN A 150 6.59 21.24 -2.83
CA ASN A 150 5.32 21.47 -3.51
C ASN A 150 4.44 20.21 -3.57
N LEU A 151 4.88 19.11 -2.94
CA LEU A 151 4.11 17.87 -2.90
C LEU A 151 3.07 17.92 -1.78
N VAL A 152 1.89 17.35 -2.06
CA VAL A 152 0.89 17.06 -1.04
C VAL A 152 0.94 15.59 -0.68
N ASP A 153 1.14 15.28 0.59
CA ASP A 153 1.10 13.92 1.12
C ASP A 153 -0.34 13.48 1.40
N ILE A 154 -0.75 12.40 0.75
CA ILE A 154 -2.01 11.71 0.96
C ILE A 154 -1.72 10.36 1.59
N VAL A 155 -2.10 10.21 2.87
CA VAL A 155 -1.99 8.95 3.59
C VAL A 155 -3.38 8.40 3.85
N ALA A 156 -3.67 7.24 3.27
CA ALA A 156 -4.93 6.54 3.47
C ALA A 156 -4.77 5.41 4.50
N VAL A 157 -5.64 5.44 5.51
CA VAL A 157 -5.69 4.44 6.59
C VAL A 157 -7.02 3.71 6.48
N THR A 158 -6.99 2.39 6.33
CA THR A 158 -8.23 1.60 6.21
C THR A 158 -8.95 1.48 7.54
N GLY A 159 -10.28 1.45 7.50
CA GLY A 159 -11.12 1.23 8.69
C GLY A 159 -11.11 -0.22 9.19
N LEU A 160 -11.87 -0.46 10.27
CA LEU A 160 -12.03 -1.78 10.89
C LEU A 160 -12.46 -2.85 9.88
N ALA A 161 -11.90 -4.06 9.99
CA ALA A 161 -12.08 -5.18 9.07
C ALA A 161 -11.70 -4.90 7.59
N GLY A 162 -11.11 -3.75 7.29
CA GLY A 162 -10.59 -3.42 5.97
C GLY A 162 -9.27 -4.12 5.69
N LYS A 163 -9.10 -4.62 4.46
CA LYS A 163 -7.80 -5.03 3.93
C LYS A 163 -7.11 -3.81 3.32
N ALA A 164 -5.92 -3.49 3.79
CA ALA A 164 -5.25 -2.21 3.52
C ALA A 164 -5.21 -1.83 2.02
N PHE A 165 -4.81 -2.77 1.16
CA PHE A 165 -4.78 -2.55 -0.29
C PHE A 165 -6.15 -2.79 -0.96
N ALA A 166 -6.78 -3.92 -0.66
CA ALA A 166 -8.00 -4.36 -1.35
C ALA A 166 -9.22 -3.46 -1.11
N SER A 167 -9.24 -2.67 -0.02
CA SER A 167 -10.30 -1.68 0.23
C SER A 167 -10.37 -0.58 -0.84
N TRP A 168 -9.29 -0.41 -1.61
CA TRP A 168 -9.15 0.60 -2.67
C TRP A 168 -9.07 0.00 -4.07
N GLN A 169 -9.19 -1.32 -4.18
CA GLN A 169 -9.07 -2.02 -5.46
C GLN A 169 -10.41 -1.96 -6.21
N CYS A 170 -10.34 -1.66 -7.49
CA CYS A 170 -11.47 -1.66 -8.41
C CYS A 170 -11.68 -3.06 -9.02
N ASP A 171 -12.87 -3.31 -9.56
CA ASP A 171 -13.23 -4.61 -10.17
C ASP A 171 -12.34 -4.99 -11.37
N ASP A 172 -11.76 -3.99 -12.04
CA ASP A 172 -10.84 -4.17 -13.18
C ASP A 172 -9.39 -4.47 -12.75
N GLY A 173 -9.12 -4.47 -11.44
CA GLY A 173 -7.81 -4.73 -10.89
C GLY A 173 -6.96 -3.51 -10.54
N SER A 174 -7.33 -2.35 -11.08
CA SER A 174 -6.68 -1.09 -10.74
C SER A 174 -6.91 -0.75 -9.28
N MET A 175 -6.01 0.03 -8.70
CA MET A 175 -6.11 0.50 -7.32
C MET A 175 -6.35 2.00 -7.35
N TRP A 176 -7.50 2.46 -6.85
CA TRP A 176 -7.98 3.83 -7.06
C TRP A 176 -6.99 4.91 -6.61
N LEU A 177 -6.43 4.78 -5.41
CA LEU A 177 -5.45 5.74 -4.86
C LEU A 177 -4.16 5.79 -5.70
N ARG A 178 -3.75 4.67 -6.28
CA ARG A 178 -2.50 4.53 -7.03
C ARG A 178 -2.65 4.94 -8.50
N ASP A 179 -3.72 4.49 -9.15
CA ASP A 179 -3.85 4.50 -10.60
C ASP A 179 -4.76 5.62 -11.12
N HIS A 180 -5.66 6.15 -10.28
CA HIS A 180 -6.66 7.14 -10.71
C HIS A 180 -6.53 8.48 -10.00
N LEU A 181 -6.28 8.47 -8.69
CA LEU A 181 -6.14 9.71 -7.90
C LEU A 181 -5.04 10.66 -8.43
N PRO A 182 -3.84 10.19 -8.85
CA PRO A 182 -2.81 11.07 -9.40
C PRO A 182 -3.18 11.75 -10.72
N ILE A 183 -4.13 11.19 -11.47
CA ILE A 183 -4.64 11.80 -12.71
C ILE A 183 -5.50 13.01 -12.39
N ASP A 184 -6.30 12.90 -11.32
CA ASP A 184 -7.20 13.96 -10.88
C ASP A 184 -6.48 15.07 -10.11
N ILE A 185 -5.42 14.71 -9.37
CA ILE A 185 -4.67 15.62 -8.48
C ILE A 185 -3.16 15.44 -8.74
N PRO A 186 -2.53 16.30 -9.58
CA PRO A 186 -1.08 16.26 -9.80
C PRO A 186 -0.32 16.83 -8.60
N GLY A 187 0.99 16.57 -8.51
CA GLY A 187 1.82 17.07 -7.40
C GLY A 187 1.52 16.42 -6.06
N ILE A 188 1.19 15.12 -6.06
CA ILE A 188 0.90 14.36 -4.83
C ILE A 188 1.87 13.22 -4.62
N ARG A 189 2.02 12.83 -3.35
CA ARG A 189 2.54 11.53 -2.94
C ARG A 189 1.42 10.78 -2.24
N VAL A 190 1.30 9.49 -2.54
CA VAL A 190 0.19 8.67 -2.04
C VAL A 190 0.75 7.44 -1.37
N SER A 191 0.31 7.22 -0.13
CA SER A 191 0.67 6.06 0.67
C SER A 191 -0.56 5.48 1.37
N ILE A 192 -0.49 4.19 1.69
CA ILE A 192 -1.41 3.56 2.65
C ILE A 192 -0.66 3.15 3.91
N PHE A 193 -1.36 3.14 5.04
CA PHE A 193 -0.90 2.53 6.27
C PHE A 193 -1.86 1.41 6.68
N GLY A 194 -1.40 0.16 6.57
CA GLY A 194 -2.18 -1.00 6.97
C GLY A 194 -1.86 -1.44 8.40
N TYR A 195 -2.85 -2.00 9.08
CA TYR A 195 -2.68 -2.60 10.41
C TYR A 195 -3.61 -3.79 10.57
N SER A 196 -3.32 -4.66 11.54
CA SER A 196 -4.22 -5.79 11.83
C SER A 196 -5.53 -5.26 12.42
N SER A 197 -6.58 -5.31 11.61
CA SER A 197 -7.93 -4.87 11.99
C SER A 197 -8.84 -6.03 12.40
N GLU A 198 -8.28 -7.23 12.59
CA GLU A 198 -9.01 -8.41 13.05
C GLU A 198 -9.65 -8.11 14.41
N LEU A 199 -10.99 -8.07 14.42
CA LEU A 199 -11.81 -7.88 15.62
C LEU A 199 -11.72 -9.11 16.55
N SER A 200 -10.58 -9.29 17.21
CA SER A 200 -10.43 -10.19 18.33
C SER A 200 -10.93 -9.53 19.61
N ARG A 201 -12.25 -9.28 19.70
CA ARG A 201 -12.98 -8.98 20.96
C ARG A 201 -12.28 -8.02 21.95
N SER A 202 -11.50 -7.05 21.49
CA SER A 202 -10.76 -6.14 22.37
C SER A 202 -10.96 -4.70 21.95
N ASN A 203 -11.07 -3.84 22.95
CA ASN A 203 -11.68 -2.52 22.89
C ASN A 203 -11.00 -1.60 21.86
N SER A 204 -11.80 -1.07 20.93
CA SER A 204 -11.41 -0.16 19.83
C SER A 204 -10.69 1.14 20.22
N ARG A 205 -10.42 1.38 21.51
CA ARG A 205 -9.66 2.52 22.03
C ARG A 205 -8.17 2.25 22.22
N ALA A 206 -7.73 0.99 22.25
CA ALA A 206 -6.31 0.66 22.44
C ALA A 206 -5.47 0.85 21.16
N VAL A 207 -6.08 0.63 19.98
CA VAL A 207 -5.43 0.70 18.67
C VAL A 207 -5.11 2.14 18.22
N LEU A 208 -5.56 3.18 18.93
CA LEU A 208 -5.19 4.57 18.57
C LEU A 208 -3.99 5.10 19.37
N ASN A 209 -3.67 4.49 20.52
CA ASN A 209 -2.58 4.98 21.37
C ASN A 209 -1.22 4.33 21.05
N ASP A 210 -1.19 3.14 20.45
CA ASP A 210 0.08 2.46 20.13
C ASP A 210 0.72 2.94 18.80
N PHE A 211 -0.01 3.69 17.96
CA PHE A 211 0.47 4.05 16.60
C PHE A 211 0.90 5.51 16.46
N THR A 212 0.83 6.30 17.53
CA THR A 212 1.42 7.65 17.54
C THR A 212 2.95 7.61 17.55
N ASP A 213 3.55 6.54 18.08
CA ASP A 213 5.00 6.42 18.23
C ASP A 213 5.69 5.94 16.94
N ASP A 214 4.99 5.20 16.07
CA ASP A 214 5.49 4.80 14.73
C ASP A 214 5.27 5.88 13.65
N PHE A 215 4.37 6.84 13.89
CA PHE A 215 3.97 7.86 12.92
C PHE A 215 4.72 9.19 13.11
N LEU A 216 5.33 9.42 14.26
CA LEU A 216 6.10 10.62 14.56
C LEU A 216 7.58 10.24 14.71
N PRO A 217 8.48 10.64 13.79
CA PRO A 217 9.90 10.64 14.12
C PRO A 217 10.10 11.55 15.34
N ASP A 218 10.72 10.96 16.36
CA ASP A 218 10.97 11.53 17.68
C ASP A 218 11.36 13.03 17.62
N SER A 219 10.52 13.89 18.20
CA SER A 219 10.76 15.34 18.30
C SER A 219 11.78 15.68 19.39
N SER A 220 12.79 14.83 19.63
CA SER A 220 13.72 14.94 20.74
C SER A 220 15.11 15.44 20.37
N TYR A 221 15.22 16.42 19.46
CA TYR A 221 16.44 17.24 19.35
C TYR A 221 16.13 18.73 19.31
N SER A 222 15.71 19.25 20.47
CA SER A 222 15.74 20.69 20.77
C SER A 222 16.47 20.96 22.10
N HIS A 223 17.78 20.80 22.09
CA HIS A 223 18.74 21.43 23.03
C HIS A 223 20.13 21.16 22.42
N TRP A 224 20.90 22.13 21.95
CA TRP A 224 21.40 23.28 22.68
C TRP A 224 21.78 24.44 21.74
N SER A 225 21.80 25.62 22.37
CA SER A 225 22.43 26.90 22.01
C SER A 225 23.82 26.82 21.38
#